data_AF-A0A7K1F1Q8-F1
#
_entry.id   AF-A0A7K1F1Q8-F1
#
_cell.length_a   1.000
_cell.length_b   1.000
_cell.length_c   1.000
_cell.angle_alpha   90.00
_cell.angle_beta   90.00
_cell.angle_gamma   90.00
#
_symmetry.space_group_name_H-M   'P 1'
#
loop_
_entity.id
_entity.type
_entity.pdbx_description
1 polymer ?
#
loop_
_entity_poly.entity_id
_entity_poly.type
_entity_poly.pdbx_seq_one_letter_code
_entity_poly.pdbx_strand_id
1 'polypeptide(L)'
;MYSAEELAARVGITPRMVRYRARIGLLRTAHRRHRPFTHHDEAALILIRQVESEYNASPDEIAFALRAMTTRRLAEQIRHIGEMYGRVDPLAALDFEQEKALQLLRTRRVSTSGDERSPRA
;
A
#
# COMPACT_ATOMS: atom_id res chain seq x y z
N MET A 1 13.93 15.62 7.05
CA MET A 1 12.79 15.34 7.94
C MET A 1 11.87 16.54 7.87
N TYR A 2 10.56 16.35 7.95
CA TYR A 2 9.56 17.41 7.76
C TYR A 2 8.57 17.45 8.92
N SER A 3 8.15 18.65 9.28
CA SER A 3 6.93 18.92 10.04
C SER A 3 5.68 18.64 9.20
N ALA A 4 4.50 18.65 9.83
CA ALA A 4 3.24 18.53 9.09
C ALA A 4 3.02 19.75 8.18
N GLU A 5 3.49 20.92 8.60
CA GLU A 5 3.40 22.20 7.93
C GLU A 5 4.27 22.24 6.67
N GLU A 6 5.53 21.83 6.76
CA GLU A 6 6.43 21.74 5.60
C GLU A 6 5.94 20.72 4.57
N LEU A 7 5.47 19.57 5.05
CA LEU A 7 4.93 18.53 4.18
C LEU A 7 3.67 18.99 3.46
N ALA A 8 2.78 19.67 4.18
CA ALA A 8 1.56 20.25 3.64
C ALA A 8 1.85 21.27 2.53
N ALA A 9 2.82 22.16 2.76
CA ALA A 9 3.25 23.15 1.77
C ALA A 9 3.81 22.49 0.49
N ARG A 10 4.63 21.45 0.63
CA ARG A 10 5.21 20.70 -0.50
C ARG A 10 4.16 19.96 -1.34
N VAL A 11 3.19 19.34 -0.69
CA VAL A 11 2.16 18.52 -1.34
C VAL A 11 0.96 19.36 -1.82
N GLY A 12 0.83 20.60 -1.37
CA GLY A 12 -0.30 21.47 -1.69
C GLY A 12 -1.59 21.03 -1.00
N ILE A 13 -1.52 20.69 0.29
CA ILE A 13 -2.67 20.40 1.17
C ILE A 13 -2.55 21.16 2.49
N THR A 14 -3.55 21.08 3.37
CA THR A 14 -3.47 21.73 4.68
C THR A 14 -2.73 20.85 5.71
N PRO A 15 -2.07 21.43 6.73
CA PRO A 15 -1.43 20.66 7.81
C PRO A 15 -2.41 19.78 8.60
N ARG A 16 -3.66 20.25 8.76
CA ARG A 16 -4.77 19.45 9.34
C ARG A 16 -4.98 18.17 8.54
N MET A 17 -4.88 18.26 7.23
CA MET A 17 -5.15 17.20 6.29
C MET A 17 -4.01 16.17 6.22
N VAL A 18 -2.75 16.61 6.41
CA VAL A 18 -1.62 15.72 6.70
C VAL A 18 -1.85 14.93 7.99
N ARG A 19 -2.19 15.62 9.10
CA ARG A 19 -2.43 14.98 10.41
C ARG A 19 -3.59 14.01 10.38
N TYR A 20 -4.67 14.34 9.67
CA TYR A 20 -5.81 13.44 9.51
C TYR A 20 -5.43 12.16 8.78
N ARG A 21 -4.74 12.23 7.63
CA ARG A 21 -4.26 11.03 6.90
C ARG A 21 -3.30 10.19 7.74
N ALA A 22 -2.44 10.84 8.50
CA ALA A 22 -1.55 10.18 9.45
C ALA A 22 -2.37 9.41 10.52
N ARG A 23 -3.37 10.05 11.12
CA ARG A 23 -4.23 9.46 12.17
C ARG A 23 -4.99 8.23 11.70
N ILE A 24 -5.46 8.20 10.45
CA ILE A 24 -6.23 7.07 9.89
C ILE A 24 -5.33 5.94 9.35
N GLY A 25 -4.00 6.10 9.43
CA GLY A 25 -3.04 5.06 9.06
C GLY A 25 -2.62 5.04 7.58
N LEU A 26 -2.93 6.09 6.82
CA LEU A 26 -2.46 6.21 5.42
C LEU A 26 -0.97 6.52 5.33
N LEU A 27 -0.47 7.28 6.30
CA LEU A 27 0.96 7.53 6.45
C LEU A 27 1.48 6.66 7.57
N ARG A 28 2.78 6.41 7.54
CA ARG A 28 3.46 5.70 8.61
C ARG A 28 3.50 6.59 9.85
N THR A 29 2.38 6.68 10.55
CA THR A 29 2.38 7.17 11.92
C THR A 29 3.11 6.13 12.72
N ALA A 30 4.27 6.54 13.26
CA ALA A 30 4.76 5.84 14.40
C ALA A 30 3.58 5.77 15.38
N HIS A 31 3.35 4.60 15.96
CA HIS A 31 2.56 4.50 17.19
C HIS A 31 3.10 5.43 18.31
N ARG A 32 4.20 6.16 18.05
CA ARG A 32 4.77 7.28 18.80
C ARG A 32 4.32 8.62 18.19
N ARG A 33 3.63 9.43 18.98
CA ARG A 33 2.99 10.72 18.63
C ARG A 33 3.89 11.81 18.02
N HIS A 34 5.17 11.55 17.78
CA HIS A 34 6.16 12.58 17.40
C HIS A 34 7.21 12.11 16.36
N ARG A 35 6.89 11.14 15.49
CA ARG A 35 7.81 10.85 14.38
C ARG A 35 7.73 11.97 13.34
N PRO A 36 8.86 12.60 12.96
CA PRO A 36 8.87 13.55 11.86
C PRO A 36 8.61 12.86 10.53
N PHE A 37 7.98 13.56 9.60
CA PHE A 37 7.74 13.05 8.26
C PHE A 37 9.03 13.01 7.45
N THR A 38 9.05 12.19 6.41
CA THR A 38 10.20 11.92 5.55
C THR A 38 9.83 12.11 4.08
N HIS A 39 10.81 12.06 3.19
CA HIS A 39 10.55 12.10 1.75
C HIS A 39 9.65 10.94 1.30
N HIS A 40 9.69 9.79 1.97
CA HIS A 40 8.75 8.71 1.73
C HIS A 40 7.30 9.09 2.05
N ASP A 41 7.07 9.87 3.12
CA ASP A 41 5.73 10.32 3.49
C ASP A 41 5.20 11.35 2.48
N GLU A 42 6.08 12.16 1.90
CA GLU A 42 5.77 13.06 0.79
C GLU A 42 5.38 12.32 -0.49
N ALA A 43 6.23 11.38 -0.94
CA ALA A 43 5.94 10.56 -2.11
C ALA A 43 4.64 9.76 -1.94
N ALA A 44 4.41 9.20 -0.74
CA ALA A 44 3.17 8.51 -0.42
C ALA A 44 1.95 9.44 -0.51
N LEU A 45 2.02 10.66 0.04
CA LEU A 45 0.93 11.62 -0.05
C LEU A 45 0.60 12.03 -1.49
N ILE A 46 1.62 12.22 -2.33
CA ILE A 46 1.41 12.54 -3.75
C ILE A 46 0.67 11.39 -4.44
N LEU A 47 1.12 10.15 -4.23
CA LEU A 47 0.46 8.98 -4.81
C LEU A 47 -0.97 8.78 -4.28
N ILE A 48 -1.18 8.95 -2.98
CA ILE A 48 -2.51 8.89 -2.35
C ILE A 48 -3.44 9.90 -3.03
N ARG A 49 -3.00 11.15 -3.22
CA ARG A 49 -3.83 12.17 -3.88
C ARG A 49 -4.17 11.81 -5.33
N GLN A 50 -3.22 11.21 -6.05
CA GLN A 50 -3.49 10.72 -7.40
C GLN A 50 -4.60 9.66 -7.37
N VAL A 51 -4.50 8.66 -6.50
CA VAL A 51 -5.52 7.61 -6.33
C VAL A 51 -6.87 8.19 -5.91
N GLU A 52 -6.88 9.14 -4.96
CA GLU A 52 -8.11 9.84 -4.54
C GLU A 52 -8.81 10.49 -5.74
N SER A 53 -8.05 11.17 -6.60
CA SER A 53 -8.60 11.85 -7.79
C SER A 53 -9.00 10.90 -8.91
N GLU A 54 -8.20 9.86 -9.17
CA GLU A 54 -8.38 8.95 -10.31
C GLU A 54 -9.55 7.99 -10.07
N TYR A 55 -9.73 7.53 -8.83
CA TYR A 55 -10.77 6.57 -8.47
C TYR A 55 -11.93 7.18 -7.70
N ASN A 56 -11.96 8.51 -7.54
CA ASN A 56 -12.93 9.22 -6.71
C ASN A 56 -13.04 8.59 -5.30
N ALA A 57 -11.90 8.18 -4.75
CA ALA A 57 -11.82 7.51 -3.46
C ALA A 57 -11.52 8.52 -2.35
N SER A 58 -12.21 8.39 -1.23
CA SER A 58 -11.92 9.17 -0.03
C SER A 58 -10.66 8.64 0.68
N PRO A 59 -10.01 9.47 1.52
CA PRO A 59 -8.85 9.04 2.31
C PRO A 59 -9.14 7.82 3.19
N ASP A 60 -10.35 7.75 3.79
CA ASP A 60 -10.74 6.64 4.66
C ASP A 60 -10.93 5.33 3.88
N GLU A 61 -11.41 5.38 2.63
CA GLU A 61 -11.53 4.20 1.76
C GLU A 61 -10.16 3.64 1.40
N ILE A 62 -9.20 4.50 1.08
CA ILE A 62 -7.81 4.06 0.81
C ILE A 62 -7.20 3.46 2.08
N ALA A 63 -7.43 4.08 3.25
CA ALA A 63 -6.93 3.55 4.53
C ALA A 63 -7.52 2.18 4.84
N PHE A 64 -8.83 2.03 4.59
CA PHE A 64 -9.54 0.77 4.74
C PHE A 64 -9.00 -0.30 3.78
N ALA A 65 -8.79 0.05 2.50
CA ALA A 65 -8.24 -0.86 1.50
C ALA A 65 -6.84 -1.36 1.88
N LEU A 66 -5.94 -0.47 2.30
CA LEU A 66 -4.62 -0.86 2.78
C LEU A 66 -4.71 -1.80 3.99
N ARG A 67 -5.60 -1.50 4.94
CA ARG A 67 -5.84 -2.37 6.10
C ARG A 67 -6.40 -3.74 5.69
N ALA A 68 -7.28 -3.80 4.69
CA ALA A 68 -7.78 -5.05 4.14
C ALA A 68 -6.65 -5.87 3.50
N MET A 69 -5.75 -5.23 2.75
CA MET A 69 -4.59 -5.90 2.14
C MET A 69 -3.62 -6.49 3.17
N THR A 70 -3.47 -5.85 4.34
CA THR A 70 -2.56 -6.33 5.39
C THR A 70 -3.23 -7.24 6.43
N THR A 71 -4.56 -7.32 6.44
CA THR A 71 -5.33 -8.06 7.46
C THR A 71 -6.11 -9.20 6.82
N ARG A 72 -5.57 -10.42 6.91
CA ARG A 72 -6.14 -11.62 6.28
C ARG A 72 -7.64 -11.82 6.58
N ARG A 73 -8.02 -11.75 7.87
CA ARG A 73 -9.41 -11.94 8.30
C ARG A 73 -10.37 -10.91 7.67
N LEU A 74 -9.93 -9.66 7.56
CA LEU A 74 -10.71 -8.58 6.94
C LEU A 74 -10.86 -8.80 5.44
N ALA A 75 -9.78 -9.20 4.76
CA ALA A 75 -9.83 -9.53 3.33
C ALA A 75 -10.80 -10.69 3.03
N GLU A 76 -10.77 -11.77 3.83
CA GLU A 76 -11.68 -12.91 3.70
C GLU A 76 -13.15 -12.47 3.85
N GLN A 77 -13.45 -11.63 4.84
CA GLN A 77 -14.81 -11.12 5.06
C GLN A 77 -15.31 -10.23 3.92
N ILE A 78 -14.47 -9.29 3.45
CA ILE A 78 -14.84 -8.42 2.32
C ILE A 78 -15.04 -9.23 1.05
N ARG A 79 -14.18 -10.22 0.80
CA ARG A 79 -14.31 -11.12 -0.35
C ARG A 79 -15.64 -11.87 -0.29
N HIS A 80 -15.98 -12.47 0.84
CA HIS A 80 -17.25 -13.17 1.01
C HIS A 80 -18.46 -12.26 0.77
N ILE A 81 -18.41 -11.00 1.23
CA ILE A 81 -19.44 -10.00 0.90
C ILE A 81 -19.51 -9.74 -0.61
N GLY A 82 -18.35 -9.59 -1.27
CA GLY A 82 -18.27 -9.42 -2.71
C GLY A 82 -18.87 -10.58 -3.50
N GLU A 83 -18.62 -11.81 -3.06
CA GLU A 83 -19.18 -13.04 -3.65
C GLU A 83 -20.71 -13.08 -3.49
N MET A 84 -21.24 -12.76 -2.31
CA MET A 84 -22.70 -12.71 -2.06
C MET A 84 -23.42 -11.74 -3.00
N TYR A 85 -22.77 -10.64 -3.38
CA TYR A 85 -23.31 -9.65 -4.30
C TYR A 85 -22.86 -9.84 -5.76
N GLY A 86 -22.14 -10.93 -6.09
CA GLY A 86 -21.65 -11.22 -7.43
C GLY A 86 -20.63 -10.20 -7.98
N ARG A 87 -19.96 -9.44 -7.09
CA ARG A 87 -18.96 -8.42 -7.44
C ARG A 87 -17.54 -8.97 -7.52
N VAL A 88 -17.31 -10.13 -6.91
CA VAL A 88 -16.02 -10.83 -6.93
C VAL A 88 -16.28 -12.23 -7.44
N ASP A 89 -15.55 -12.63 -8.47
CA ASP A 89 -15.54 -14.01 -8.94
C ASP A 89 -14.64 -14.85 -8.01
N PRO A 90 -15.17 -15.88 -7.33
CA PRO A 90 -14.37 -16.80 -6.53
C PRO A 90 -13.22 -17.44 -7.31
N LEU A 91 -13.40 -17.68 -8.61
CA LEU A 91 -12.40 -18.31 -9.47
C LEU A 91 -11.23 -17.37 -9.79
N ALA A 92 -11.49 -16.07 -9.91
CA ALA A 92 -10.44 -15.07 -10.13
C ALA A 92 -9.40 -15.02 -8.98
N ALA A 93 -9.80 -15.38 -7.75
CA ALA A 93 -8.86 -15.49 -6.64
C ALA A 93 -7.88 -16.66 -6.82
N LEU A 94 -8.31 -17.77 -7.43
CA LEU A 94 -7.45 -18.92 -7.72
C LEU A 94 -6.44 -18.58 -8.83
N ASP A 95 -6.87 -17.84 -9.86
CA ASP A 95 -6.00 -17.38 -10.94
C ASP A 95 -4.89 -16.45 -10.42
N PHE A 96 -5.23 -15.50 -9.53
CA PHE A 96 -4.25 -14.62 -8.89
C PHE A 96 -3.21 -15.39 -8.06
N GLU A 97 -3.63 -16.42 -7.32
CA GLU A 97 -2.72 -17.25 -6.53
C GLU A 97 -1.76 -18.04 -7.42
N GLN A 98 -2.24 -18.56 -8.56
CA GLN A 98 -1.40 -19.21 -9.56
C GLN A 98 -0.37 -18.25 -10.17
N GLU A 99 -0.79 -17.06 -10.60
CA GLU A 99 0.11 -16.05 -11.16
C GLU A 99 1.20 -15.63 -10.16
N LYS A 100 0.82 -15.40 -8.90
CA LYS A 100 1.77 -15.06 -7.83
C LYS A 100 2.78 -16.18 -7.58
N ALA A 101 2.32 -17.44 -7.53
CA ALA A 101 3.21 -18.58 -7.37
C ALA A 101 4.21 -18.69 -8.54
N LEU A 102 3.73 -18.51 -9.78
CA LEU A 102 4.58 -18.48 -10.96
C LEU A 102 5.60 -17.34 -10.92
N GLN A 103 5.21 -16.15 -10.47
CA GLN A 103 6.11 -15.01 -10.35
C GLN A 103 7.20 -15.24 -9.28
N LEU A 104 6.84 -15.80 -8.12
CA LEU A 104 7.81 -16.16 -7.07
C LEU A 104 8.82 -17.20 -7.55
N LEU A 105 8.37 -18.19 -8.32
CA LEU A 105 9.26 -19.18 -8.95
C LEU A 105 10.23 -18.54 -9.95
N ARG A 106 9.76 -17.57 -10.75
CA ARG A 106 10.61 -16.81 -11.69
C ARG A 106 11.67 -15.99 -10.94
N THR A 107 11.28 -15.23 -9.93
CA THR A 107 12.20 -14.41 -9.12
C THR A 107 13.25 -15.26 -8.40
N ARG A 108 12.87 -16.44 -7.89
CA ARG A 108 13.80 -17.38 -7.25
C ARG A 108 14.85 -17.96 -8.23
N ARG A 109 14.46 -18.24 -9.49
CA ARG A 109 15.41 -18.71 -10.52
C ARG A 109 16.43 -17.63 -10.88
N VAL A 110 15.99 -16.38 -10.99
CA VAL A 110 16.89 -15.25 -11.29
C VAL A 110 17.90 -15.01 -10.17
N SER A 111 17.51 -15.19 -8.90
CA SER A 111 18.43 -15.07 -7.77
C SER A 111 19.42 -16.24 -7.65
N THR A 112 19.13 -17.41 -8.23
CA THR A 112 20.06 -18.56 -8.23
C THR A 112 21.01 -18.55 -9.41
N SER A 113 20.65 -17.93 -10.55
CA SER A 113 21.53 -17.82 -11.71
C SER A 113 22.55 -16.66 -11.63
N GLY A 114 22.47 -15.81 -10.60
CA GLY A 114 23.40 -14.70 -10.37
C GLY A 114 24.64 -15.04 -9.54
N ASP A 115 24.71 -16.22 -8.93
CA ASP A 115 25.75 -16.59 -7.95
C ASP A 115 26.82 -17.55 -8.52
N GLU A 116 26.75 -17.92 -9.81
CA GLU A 116 27.69 -18.84 -10.46
C GLU A 116 28.86 -18.14 -11.20
N ARG A 117 29.02 -16.81 -11.08
CA ARG A 117 30.14 -16.08 -11.71
C ARG A 117 31.06 -15.44 -10.67
N SER A 118 31.80 -16.26 -9.94
CA SER A 118 33.06 -15.83 -9.32
C SER A 118 34.12 -16.90 -9.53
N PRO A 119 35.02 -16.74 -10.52
CA PRO A 119 36.17 -17.63 -10.63
C PRO A 119 37.17 -17.28 -9.52
N ARG A 120 37.56 -18.31 -8.77
CA ARG A 120 38.71 -18.27 -7.87
C ARG A 120 39.95 -17.81 -8.65
N ALA A 121 40.62 -16.78 -8.14
CA ALA A 121 42.03 -16.49 -8.37
C ALA A 121 42.60 -15.84 -7.10
#